data_AF-M7CBB9-F1
#
_entry.id   AF-M7CBB9-F1
#
_cell.length_a   1.000
_cell.length_b   1.000
_cell.length_c   1.000
_cell.angle_alpha   90.00
_cell.angle_beta   90.00
_cell.angle_gamma   90.00
#
_symmetry.space_group_name_H-M   'P 1'
#
loop_
_entity.id
_entity.type
_entity.pdbx_description
1 polymer ?
#
loop_
_entity_poly.entity_id
_entity_poly.type
_entity_poly.pdbx_seq_one_letter_code
_entity_poly.pdbx_strand_id
1 'polypeptide(L)'
;MPALCTRRSPAWSNAELVDLISIWGEEAVQTQLCSSHRNYDTYEQISQCMTERGHDRDTLQCRVKVKKLRNTYHKGCYTKASMEPTQITAAVRSIVNTSRIILQYVQNQNLQKQARRRRQRGDESEEDMDTDFSQSMGPGNLDILVAMGQAHAVER
;
A
#
# COMPACT_ATOMS: atom_id res chain seq x y z
N MET A 1 -17.27 10.55 -68.38
CA MET A 1 -18.21 10.07 -67.35
C MET A 1 -17.42 9.83 -66.08
N PRO A 2 -17.59 10.59 -64.98
CA PRO A 2 -16.86 10.29 -63.76
C PRO A 2 -17.48 9.07 -63.08
N ALA A 3 -16.61 8.21 -62.55
CA ALA A 3 -16.97 6.96 -61.92
C ALA A 3 -17.77 7.20 -60.62
N LEU A 4 -18.88 6.47 -60.47
CA LEU A 4 -19.61 6.38 -59.22
C LEU A 4 -18.80 5.50 -58.26
N CYS A 5 -17.94 6.13 -57.47
CA CYS A 5 -17.21 5.47 -56.39
C CYS A 5 -18.22 5.04 -55.33
N THR A 6 -18.39 3.73 -55.16
CA THR A 6 -19.18 3.12 -54.08
C THR A 6 -18.82 3.75 -52.74
N ARG A 7 -19.75 4.55 -52.20
CA ARG A 7 -19.57 5.44 -51.05
C ARG A 7 -19.47 4.65 -49.75
N ARG A 8 -18.34 3.96 -49.52
CA ARG A 8 -17.89 3.66 -48.16
C ARG A 8 -17.52 5.00 -47.53
N SER A 9 -18.11 5.35 -46.39
CA SER A 9 -17.73 6.55 -45.65
C SER A 9 -16.20 6.56 -45.47
N PRO A 10 -15.50 7.64 -45.84
CA PRO A 10 -14.05 7.70 -45.73
C PRO A 10 -13.62 7.39 -44.30
N ALA A 11 -12.66 6.48 -44.15
CA ALA A 11 -12.09 6.15 -42.84
C ALA A 11 -11.57 7.44 -42.19
N TRP A 12 -11.78 7.60 -40.89
CA TRP A 12 -11.26 8.73 -40.14
C TRP A 12 -9.77 8.50 -39.87
N SER A 13 -8.93 9.40 -40.35
CA SER A 13 -7.50 9.45 -40.06
C SER A 13 -7.24 9.96 -38.65
N ASN A 14 -6.01 9.76 -38.15
CA ASN A 14 -5.62 10.26 -36.83
C ASN A 14 -5.60 11.79 -36.77
N ALA A 15 -5.18 12.46 -37.85
CA ALA A 15 -5.17 13.92 -37.92
C ALA A 15 -6.59 14.49 -37.79
N GLU A 16 -7.53 13.96 -38.59
CA GLU A 16 -8.95 14.36 -38.51
C GLU A 16 -9.56 14.11 -37.13
N LEU A 17 -9.16 13.02 -36.46
CA LEU A 17 -9.62 12.71 -35.11
C LEU A 17 -9.09 13.72 -34.09
N VAL A 18 -7.80 14.07 -34.16
CA VAL A 18 -7.18 15.05 -33.26
C VAL A 18 -7.84 16.41 -33.43
N ASP A 19 -8.06 16.84 -34.67
CA ASP A 19 -8.73 18.11 -34.95
C ASP A 19 -10.18 18.11 -34.48
N LEU A 20 -10.93 17.03 -34.75
CA LEU A 20 -12.31 16.90 -34.27
C LEU A 20 -12.38 16.95 -32.74
N ILE A 21 -11.48 16.26 -32.03
CA ILE A 21 -11.43 16.27 -30.56
C ILE A 21 -11.03 17.65 -30.04
N SER A 22 -10.09 18.33 -30.71
CA SER A 22 -9.67 19.69 -30.38
C SER A 22 -10.83 20.67 -30.47
N ILE A 23 -11.52 20.73 -31.62
CA ILE A 23 -12.68 21.63 -31.83
C ILE A 23 -13.81 21.26 -30.87
N TRP A 24 -14.14 19.97 -30.78
CA TRP A 24 -15.21 19.51 -29.87
C TRP A 24 -14.88 19.83 -28.41
N GLY A 25 -13.62 19.82 -28.01
CA GLY A 25 -13.15 20.12 -26.66
C GLY A 25 -13.15 21.61 -26.29
N GLU A 26 -13.40 22.52 -27.24
CA GLU A 26 -13.45 23.95 -26.97
C GLU A 26 -14.58 24.30 -25.99
N GLU A 27 -14.30 25.18 -25.03
CA GLU A 27 -15.25 25.53 -23.96
C GLU A 27 -16.57 26.10 -24.51
N ALA A 28 -16.50 26.96 -25.53
CA ALA A 28 -17.67 27.52 -26.17
C ALA A 28 -18.55 26.43 -26.81
N VAL A 29 -17.94 25.47 -27.50
CA VAL A 29 -18.63 24.33 -28.12
C VAL A 29 -19.26 23.45 -27.04
N GLN A 30 -18.52 23.10 -25.99
CA GLN A 30 -19.06 22.31 -24.88
C GLN A 30 -20.21 23.02 -24.16
N THR A 31 -20.11 24.34 -23.94
CA THR A 31 -21.16 25.14 -23.29
C THR A 31 -22.45 25.13 -24.11
N GLN A 32 -22.36 25.32 -25.42
CA GLN A 32 -23.53 25.22 -26.32
C GLN A 32 -24.12 23.81 -26.34
N LEU A 33 -23.27 22.77 -26.41
CA LEU A 33 -23.72 21.39 -26.41
C LEU A 33 -24.41 20.98 -25.09
N CYS A 34 -24.04 21.60 -23.97
CA CYS A 34 -24.62 21.37 -22.66
C CYS A 34 -25.93 22.16 -22.44
N SER A 35 -26.06 23.35 -23.03
CA SER A 35 -27.22 24.23 -22.81
C SER A 35 -28.44 23.87 -23.66
N SER A 36 -28.27 23.10 -24.75
CA SER A 36 -29.34 22.73 -25.67
C SER A 36 -29.27 21.26 -26.09
N HIS A 37 -30.42 20.72 -26.52
CA HIS A 37 -30.51 19.45 -27.23
C HIS A 37 -30.62 19.65 -28.76
N ARG A 38 -30.92 20.87 -29.21
CA ARG A 38 -30.97 21.26 -30.63
C ARG A 38 -29.59 21.75 -31.05
N ASN A 39 -28.66 20.79 -31.19
CA ASN A 39 -27.24 21.09 -31.37
C ASN A 39 -26.81 21.06 -32.84
N TYR A 40 -27.76 21.22 -33.78
CA TYR A 40 -27.47 21.15 -35.20
C TYR A 40 -26.47 22.24 -35.60
N ASP A 41 -26.78 23.49 -35.25
CA ASP A 41 -25.96 24.66 -35.57
C ASP A 41 -24.55 24.55 -34.97
N THR A 42 -24.42 24.00 -33.76
CA THR A 42 -23.10 23.73 -33.15
C THR A 42 -22.32 22.67 -33.94
N TYR A 43 -22.97 21.60 -34.42
CA TYR A 43 -22.28 20.62 -35.27
C TYR A 43 -21.97 21.15 -36.67
N GLU A 44 -22.75 22.09 -37.18
CA GLU A 44 -22.48 22.80 -38.43
C GLU A 44 -21.23 23.68 -38.27
N GLN A 45 -21.12 24.42 -37.17
CA GLN A 45 -19.89 25.18 -36.83
C GLN A 45 -18.68 24.24 -36.73
N ILE A 46 -18.81 23.09 -36.06
CA ILE A 46 -17.73 22.09 -35.99
C ILE A 46 -17.31 21.60 -37.39
N SER A 47 -18.28 21.36 -38.30
CA SER A 47 -18.00 20.93 -39.68
C SER A 47 -17.28 22.02 -40.49
N GLN A 48 -17.66 23.28 -40.30
CA GLN A 48 -16.98 24.42 -40.92
C GLN A 48 -15.53 24.52 -40.43
N CYS A 49 -15.29 24.46 -39.11
CA CYS A 49 -13.95 24.46 -38.55
C CYS A 49 -13.09 23.26 -39.01
N MET A 50 -13.70 22.08 -39.21
CA MET A 50 -13.00 20.93 -39.80
C MET A 50 -12.57 21.20 -41.25
N THR A 51 -13.44 21.83 -42.04
CA THR A 51 -13.13 22.23 -43.42
C THR A 51 -12.01 23.27 -43.47
N GLU A 52 -12.01 24.24 -42.56
CA GLU A 52 -10.93 25.23 -42.43
C GLU A 52 -9.57 24.59 -42.11
N ARG A 53 -9.57 23.47 -41.40
CA ARG A 53 -8.36 22.66 -41.13
C ARG A 53 -8.01 21.70 -42.27
N GLY A 54 -8.74 21.74 -43.38
CA GLY A 54 -8.48 20.94 -44.59
C GLY A 54 -9.18 19.59 -44.64
N HIS A 55 -10.13 19.33 -43.74
CA HIS A 55 -10.85 18.05 -43.65
C HIS A 55 -12.30 18.20 -44.11
N ASP A 56 -12.63 17.65 -45.26
CA ASP A 56 -14.01 17.67 -45.80
C ASP A 56 -14.91 16.66 -45.06
N ARG A 57 -15.48 17.11 -43.93
CA ARG A 57 -16.36 16.32 -43.06
C ARG A 57 -17.67 17.05 -42.82
N ASP A 58 -18.75 16.44 -43.30
CA ASP A 58 -20.12 16.93 -43.12
C ASP A 58 -20.57 16.89 -41.64
N THR A 59 -21.47 17.81 -41.28
CA THR A 59 -22.13 17.97 -39.97
C THR A 59 -22.60 16.65 -39.38
N LEU A 60 -23.27 15.81 -40.19
CA LEU A 60 -23.76 14.51 -39.73
C LEU A 60 -22.62 13.54 -39.40
N GLN A 61 -21.53 13.55 -40.18
CA GLN A 61 -20.37 12.71 -39.95
C GLN A 61 -19.69 13.08 -38.63
N CYS A 62 -19.48 14.37 -38.38
CA CYS A 62 -18.92 14.88 -37.12
C CYS A 62 -19.78 14.44 -35.93
N ARG A 63 -21.10 14.64 -36.00
CA ARG A 63 -22.03 14.24 -34.92
C ARG A 63 -21.98 12.75 -34.61
N VAL A 64 -22.03 11.90 -35.64
CA VAL A 64 -21.98 10.44 -35.46
C VAL A 64 -20.64 10.02 -34.86
N LYS A 65 -19.54 10.63 -35.32
CA LYS A 65 -18.20 10.31 -34.84
C LYS A 65 -18.01 10.72 -33.39
N VAL A 66 -18.38 11.94 -33.00
CA VAL A 66 -18.35 12.42 -31.62
C VAL A 66 -19.18 11.53 -30.70
N LYS A 67 -20.41 11.16 -31.12
CA LYS A 67 -21.26 10.24 -30.34
C LYS A 67 -20.59 8.89 -30.13
N LYS A 68 -19.92 8.35 -31.16
CA LYS A 68 -19.18 7.09 -31.07
C LYS A 68 -17.99 7.21 -30.11
N LEU A 69 -17.18 8.28 -30.23
CA LEU A 69 -16.04 8.55 -29.36
C LEU A 69 -16.46 8.65 -27.89
N ARG A 70 -17.53 9.40 -27.61
CA ARG A 70 -18.07 9.53 -26.25
C ARG A 70 -18.50 8.17 -25.70
N ASN A 71 -19.22 7.38 -26.49
CA ASN A 71 -19.67 6.05 -26.09
C ASN A 71 -18.51 5.09 -25.83
N THR A 72 -17.49 5.08 -26.68
CA THR A 72 -16.29 4.25 -26.48
C THR A 72 -15.53 4.65 -25.23
N TYR A 73 -15.40 5.95 -24.95
CA TYR A 73 -14.76 6.44 -23.73
C TYR A 73 -15.53 5.97 -22.49
N HIS A 74 -16.85 6.16 -22.45
CA HIS A 74 -17.67 5.74 -21.32
C HIS A 74 -17.59 4.22 -21.09
N LYS A 75 -17.74 3.41 -22.14
CA LYS A 75 -17.59 1.94 -22.06
C LYS A 75 -16.19 1.51 -21.58
N GLY A 76 -15.14 2.18 -22.04
CA GLY A 76 -13.76 1.97 -21.59
C GLY A 76 -13.53 2.37 -20.12
N CYS A 77 -14.24 3.38 -19.62
CA CYS A 77 -14.17 3.78 -18.22
C CYS A 77 -14.96 2.84 -17.30
N TYR A 78 -16.13 2.33 -17.71
CA TYR A 78 -16.84 1.30 -16.93
C TYR A 78 -16.02 0.01 -16.79
N THR A 79 -15.27 -0.36 -17.83
CA THR A 79 -14.42 -1.56 -17.81
C THR A 79 -13.12 -1.36 -17.03
N LYS A 80 -12.47 -0.19 -17.09
CA LYS A 80 -11.26 0.11 -16.29
C LYS A 80 -11.55 0.47 -14.83
N ALA A 81 -12.74 0.98 -14.52
CA ALA A 81 -13.21 1.18 -13.14
C ALA A 81 -13.78 -0.11 -12.51
N SER A 82 -13.96 -1.17 -13.31
CA SER A 82 -14.35 -2.51 -12.85
C SER A 82 -13.12 -3.33 -12.48
N MET A 83 -12.38 -2.89 -11.44
CA MET A 83 -12.03 -3.91 -10.45
C MET A 83 -13.36 -4.20 -9.76
N GLU A 84 -13.92 -5.38 -10.00
CA GLU A 84 -15.11 -5.84 -9.28
C GLU A 84 -14.91 -5.55 -7.77
N PRO A 85 -15.82 -4.82 -7.11
CA PRO A 85 -15.70 -4.52 -5.67
C PRO A 85 -15.42 -5.77 -4.82
N THR A 86 -15.87 -6.91 -5.34
CA THR A 86 -15.63 -8.27 -4.85
C THR A 86 -14.15 -8.67 -4.81
N GLN A 87 -13.35 -8.32 -5.83
CA GLN A 87 -11.92 -8.66 -5.90
C GLN A 87 -11.09 -7.86 -4.90
N ILE A 88 -11.41 -6.56 -4.75
CA ILE A 88 -10.77 -5.68 -3.75
C ILE A 88 -11.12 -6.19 -2.35
N THR A 89 -12.39 -6.53 -2.10
CA THR A 89 -12.84 -7.06 -0.81
C THR A 89 -12.18 -8.41 -0.48
N ALA A 90 -12.04 -9.30 -1.47
CA ALA A 90 -11.37 -10.58 -1.31
C ALA A 90 -9.88 -10.41 -0.99
N ALA A 91 -9.18 -9.50 -1.69
CA ALA A 91 -7.78 -9.19 -1.45
C ALA A 91 -7.55 -8.63 -0.03
N VAL A 92 -8.36 -7.66 0.39
CA VAL A 92 -8.29 -7.09 1.75
C VAL A 92 -8.56 -8.16 2.80
N ARG A 93 -9.57 -9.01 2.61
CA ARG A 93 -9.87 -10.11 3.54
C ARG A 93 -8.71 -11.11 3.63
N SER A 94 -8.09 -11.44 2.50
CA SER A 94 -6.92 -12.33 2.46
C SER A 94 -5.76 -11.74 3.26
N ILE A 95 -5.43 -10.46 3.02
CA ILE A 95 -4.35 -9.75 3.70
C ILE A 95 -4.58 -9.73 5.22
N VAL A 96 -5.78 -9.31 5.65
CA VAL A 96 -6.14 -9.25 7.08
C VAL A 96 -6.07 -10.64 7.72
N ASN A 97 -6.54 -11.67 7.02
CA ASN A 97 -6.46 -13.05 7.52
C ASN A 97 -5.03 -13.56 7.65
N THR A 98 -4.16 -13.29 6.66
CA THR A 98 -2.74 -13.66 6.75
C THR A 98 -2.04 -12.91 7.87
N SER A 99 -2.30 -11.61 8.04
CA SER A 99 -1.74 -10.82 9.14
C SER A 99 -2.17 -11.37 10.51
N ARG A 100 -3.45 -11.75 10.65
CA ARG A 100 -3.97 -12.39 11.87
C ARG A 100 -3.25 -13.71 12.19
N ILE A 101 -3.03 -14.57 11.19
CA ILE A 101 -2.33 -15.85 11.37
C ILE A 101 -0.87 -15.61 11.77
N ILE A 102 -0.19 -14.68 11.10
CA ILE A 102 1.21 -14.34 11.38
C ILE A 102 1.35 -13.77 12.80
N LEU A 103 0.47 -12.85 13.21
CA LEU A 103 0.49 -12.28 14.56
C LEU A 103 0.26 -13.34 15.64
N GLN A 104 -0.69 -14.26 15.42
CA GLN A 104 -0.94 -15.38 16.33
C GLN A 104 0.30 -16.27 16.48
N TYR A 105 0.98 -16.58 15.38
CA TYR A 105 2.18 -17.39 15.38
C TYR A 105 3.32 -16.72 16.15
N VAL A 106 3.57 -15.43 15.90
CA VAL A 106 4.61 -14.66 16.59
C VAL A 106 4.34 -14.61 18.09
N GLN A 107 3.08 -14.38 18.49
CA GLN A 107 2.68 -14.37 19.90
C GLN A 107 2.88 -15.73 20.55
N ASN A 108 2.50 -16.83 19.88
CA ASN A 108 2.70 -18.19 20.39
C ASN A 108 4.19 -18.55 20.56
N GLN A 109 5.04 -18.15 19.60
CA GLN A 109 6.50 -18.31 19.75
C GLN A 109 7.04 -17.55 20.96
N ASN A 110 6.56 -16.32 21.20
CA ASN A 110 6.99 -15.51 22.33
C ASN A 110 6.58 -16.13 23.68
N LEU A 111 5.36 -16.67 23.80
CA LEU A 111 4.93 -17.41 25.00
C LEU A 111 5.80 -18.64 25.26
N GLN A 112 6.11 -19.42 24.21
CA GLN A 112 6.98 -20.60 24.35
C GLN A 112 8.39 -20.21 24.80
N LYS A 113 8.96 -19.13 24.26
CA LYS A 113 10.27 -18.60 24.68
C LYS A 113 10.26 -18.16 26.15
N GLN A 114 9.19 -17.54 26.63
CA GLN A 114 9.06 -17.13 28.03
C GLN A 114 8.88 -18.32 28.99
N ALA A 115 8.09 -19.33 28.60
CA ALA A 115 7.91 -20.56 29.39
C ALA A 115 9.22 -21.34 29.55
N ARG A 116 10.05 -21.38 28.49
CA ARG A 116 11.41 -21.98 28.55
C ARG A 116 12.32 -21.25 29.53
N ARG A 117 12.29 -19.91 29.55
CA ARG A 117 13.06 -19.10 30.51
C ARG A 117 12.61 -19.32 31.96
N ARG A 118 11.30 -19.53 32.20
CA ARG A 118 10.77 -19.83 33.55
C ARG A 118 11.17 -21.23 34.03
N ARG A 119 11.27 -22.22 33.14
CA ARG A 119 11.73 -23.58 33.50
C ARG A 119 13.20 -23.64 33.89
N GLN A 120 14.06 -22.80 33.31
CA GLN A 120 15.48 -22.72 33.67
C GLN A 120 15.76 -22.05 35.04
N ARG A 121 14.77 -21.36 35.63
CA ARG A 121 14.91 -20.67 36.93
C ARG A 121 14.42 -21.49 38.13
N GLY A 122 14.04 -22.74 37.92
CA GLY A 122 13.41 -23.61 38.93
C GLY A 122 14.24 -24.80 39.36
N ASP A 123 15.54 -24.85 39.03
CA ASP A 123 16.44 -25.98 39.32
C ASP A 123 17.61 -25.59 40.24
N GLU A 124 17.41 -24.55 41.06
CA GLU A 124 18.35 -24.18 42.14
C GLU A 124 17.61 -24.26 43.47
N SER A 125 17.57 -25.45 44.07
CA SER A 125 17.30 -25.63 45.50
C SER A 125 17.90 -26.97 46.00
N GLU A 126 19.09 -26.85 46.59
CA GLU A 126 19.58 -27.43 47.86
C GLU A 126 19.30 -28.91 48.21
N GLU A 127 20.34 -29.75 48.07
CA GLU A 127 20.67 -30.89 48.95
C GLU A 127 22.21 -31.11 48.87
N ASP A 128 22.99 -31.60 49.82
CA ASP A 128 23.15 -31.48 51.27
C ASP A 128 24.46 -32.24 51.61
N MET A 129 25.08 -31.90 52.74
CA MET A 129 26.06 -32.64 53.57
C MET A 129 27.50 -32.98 53.11
N ASP A 130 28.44 -32.41 53.89
CA ASP A 130 29.63 -32.98 54.54
C ASP A 130 30.60 -33.93 53.80
N THR A 131 31.90 -33.58 53.80
CA THR A 131 33.00 -34.47 54.21
C THR A 131 34.23 -33.65 54.66
N ASP A 132 34.75 -34.06 55.81
CA ASP A 132 35.76 -33.50 56.71
C ASP A 132 37.23 -33.84 56.33
N PHE A 133 38.17 -33.11 56.98
CA PHE A 133 39.53 -33.53 57.42
C PHE A 133 40.67 -33.68 56.37
N SER A 134 41.91 -33.18 56.48
CA SER A 134 42.66 -32.36 57.46
C SER A 134 44.08 -32.04 56.93
N GLN A 135 44.78 -31.15 57.66
CA GLN A 135 46.23 -30.88 57.71
C GLN A 135 46.80 -29.77 56.80
N SER A 136 47.19 -28.64 57.41
CA SER A 136 48.62 -28.33 57.63
C SER A 136 48.86 -26.83 57.91
N MET A 137 49.25 -26.54 59.17
CA MET A 137 50.13 -25.45 59.65
C MET A 137 49.56 -24.00 59.78
N GLY A 138 49.35 -23.58 61.04
CA GLY A 138 49.12 -22.19 61.51
C GLY A 138 50.44 -21.40 61.69
N PRO A 139 50.57 -20.39 62.59
CA PRO A 139 49.65 -19.80 63.60
C PRO A 139 49.33 -18.31 63.25
N GLY A 140 48.34 -17.59 63.77
CA GLY A 140 47.78 -17.51 65.11
C GLY A 140 47.62 -16.03 65.43
N ASN A 141 46.41 -15.60 65.79
CA ASN A 141 46.19 -14.65 66.88
C ASN A 141 44.68 -14.46 67.09
N LEU A 142 44.10 -15.39 67.82
CA LEU A 142 43.38 -15.01 69.03
C LEU A 142 43.51 -16.15 70.05
N ASP A 143 44.74 -16.31 70.57
CA ASP A 143 44.83 -16.59 72.00
C ASP A 143 44.42 -15.27 72.70
N ILE A 144 43.30 -15.22 73.41
CA ILE A 144 43.02 -15.91 74.67
C ILE A 144 43.67 -15.18 75.84
N LEU A 145 42.77 -14.87 76.77
CA LEU A 145 42.99 -14.65 78.19
C LEU A 145 43.63 -13.31 78.55
N VAL A 146 42.81 -12.44 79.17
CA VAL A 146 42.74 -12.34 80.65
C VAL A 146 43.86 -11.43 81.12
N ALA A 147 43.67 -10.50 82.01
CA ALA A 147 42.53 -9.90 82.66
C ALA A 147 43.18 -8.67 83.34
N MET A 148 42.36 -7.81 83.94
CA MET A 148 42.71 -7.20 85.23
C MET A 148 44.08 -6.52 85.34
N GLY A 149 44.06 -5.19 85.21
CA GLY A 149 44.47 -4.33 86.31
C GLY A 149 45.89 -4.51 86.85
N GLN A 150 46.80 -3.71 86.30
CA GLN A 150 47.86 -2.96 86.99
C GLN A 150 48.31 -3.43 88.38
N ALA A 151 49.63 -3.67 88.55
CA ALA A 151 50.35 -3.15 89.71
C ALA A 151 51.88 -3.18 89.51
N HIS A 152 52.43 -1.96 89.45
CA HIS A 152 53.68 -1.49 90.08
C HIS A 152 55.06 -2.11 89.79
N ALA A 153 56.00 -1.17 89.75
CA ALA A 153 57.45 -1.27 89.59
C ALA A 153 58.18 -2.04 90.71
N VAL A 154 59.45 -2.36 90.48
CA VAL A 154 60.43 -2.45 91.57
C VAL A 154 61.77 -1.82 91.15
N GLU A 155 62.40 -1.14 92.11
CA GLU A 155 63.75 -0.57 92.09
C GLU A 155 64.84 -1.55 91.60
N ARG A 156 65.87 -1.02 90.93
CA ARG A 156 67.18 -0.69 91.55
C ARG A 156 68.02 0.20 90.63
#